data_AF-A0A8H4R2H1-F1
#
_entry.id   AF-A0A8H4R2H1-F1
#
_cell.length_a   1.000
_cell.length_b   1.000
_cell.length_c   1.000
_cell.angle_alpha   90.00
_cell.angle_beta   90.00
_cell.angle_gamma   90.00
#
_symmetry.space_group_name_H-M   'P 1'
#
loop_
_entity.id
_entity.type
_entity.pdbx_description
1 polymer ?
#
loop_
_entity_poly.entity_id
_entity_poly.type
_entity_poly.pdbx_seq_one_letter_code
_entity_poly.pdbx_strand_id
1 'polypeptide(L)'
;MQDTTLTINFAYEAGQQGDVDERDAFWYSPSTTEWFERRGYILYKPVGDDYPMRMMIPKLACLEEIYEGQYPFAAYDSTPARYLSDMPLRAWEFNGKVMFAQDRQGRHVAIKLVRLETEEYRILEFLRDLPLDTLEENCVLPVLDILPIEGFCFVVMPRWGVDINRPTPSTVGQVLQMMRDMLKGLAFLHSHNIIHGDIKISNFLMDDFRDDYDAQKYDFRYLRRAEGRSRYAIYDFDMSRKVPKEINRRDYWISTDSGYAWGTFNVTMDYAQGELEYNPFITDVGCLGVLFSDYFQDVVPALPVLAPLIDMLTTHKLRQRFTAAEALAFLEDHRGSLSEEELNKPTPEHDDESDELAYHKHDRWASVPPHLAKQWADYREPPVSWKTKLLRRLFEYEWIYVSKAFLVRKFLARIPRVWENFISHFLPFLVEAAK
;
A
#
# COMPACT_ATOMS: atom_id res chain seq x y z
N MET A 1 38.57 1.24 21.74
CA MET A 1 38.00 2.52 21.28
C MET A 1 36.52 2.48 21.63
N GLN A 2 36.00 3.52 22.28
CA GLN A 2 34.59 3.56 22.68
C GLN A 2 33.71 3.42 21.43
N ASP A 3 32.80 2.46 21.43
CA ASP A 3 31.71 2.39 20.46
C ASP A 3 30.88 3.65 20.70
N THR A 4 31.04 4.65 19.83
CA THR A 4 30.30 5.91 19.92
C THR A 4 28.83 5.58 19.67
N THR A 5 28.04 5.50 20.74
CA THR A 5 26.60 5.33 20.65
C THR A 5 26.01 6.55 19.93
N LEU A 6 25.37 6.34 18.78
CA LEU A 6 24.57 7.38 18.13
C LEU A 6 23.35 7.68 19.01
N THR A 7 22.98 8.95 19.10
CA THR A 7 21.79 9.41 19.81
C THR A 7 20.89 10.17 18.85
N ILE A 8 19.59 9.88 18.89
CA ILE A 8 18.57 10.63 18.14
C ILE A 8 18.15 11.84 18.96
N ASN A 9 18.50 13.04 18.49
CA ASN A 9 18.28 14.30 19.21
C ASN A 9 17.13 15.15 18.65
N PHE A 10 16.32 14.59 17.76
CA PHE A 10 15.17 15.24 17.13
C PHE A 10 13.87 14.52 17.45
N ALA A 11 12.74 15.21 17.28
CA ALA A 11 11.43 14.61 17.50
C ALA A 11 11.16 13.49 16.46
N TYR A 12 10.80 12.31 16.96
CA TYR A 12 10.47 11.16 16.14
C TYR A 12 9.20 10.47 16.64
N GLU A 13 8.11 10.65 15.88
CA GLU A 13 6.86 9.93 16.02
C GLU A 13 6.58 9.12 14.74
N ALA A 14 6.17 7.87 14.89
CA ALA A 14 5.79 7.00 13.77
C ALA A 14 4.59 7.61 13.03
N GLY A 15 4.55 7.50 11.70
CA GLY A 15 3.48 8.08 10.89
C GLY A 15 3.43 9.62 10.80
N GLN A 16 4.23 10.38 11.57
CA GLN A 16 4.25 11.84 11.50
C GLN A 16 5.43 12.42 10.73
N GLN A 17 5.20 13.59 10.13
CA GLN A 17 6.24 14.40 9.52
C GLN A 17 7.00 15.14 10.64
N GLY A 18 8.31 14.89 10.75
CA GLY A 18 9.18 15.60 11.70
C GLY A 18 9.92 16.76 11.04
N ASP A 19 10.80 17.42 11.80
CA ASP A 19 11.73 18.39 11.22
C ASP A 19 12.70 17.66 10.30
N VAL A 20 12.60 18.00 9.03
CA VAL A 20 13.27 17.30 7.95
C VAL A 20 14.75 17.73 7.97
N ASP A 21 15.07 18.98 8.30
CA ASP A 21 16.46 19.50 8.34
C ASP A 21 17.25 18.91 9.51
N GLU A 22 16.61 18.72 10.67
CA GLU A 22 17.24 18.02 11.80
C GLU A 22 17.62 16.56 11.46
N ARG A 23 16.76 15.87 10.71
CA ARG A 23 17.00 14.50 10.25
C ARG A 23 18.15 14.43 9.25
N ASP A 24 18.24 15.38 8.33
CA ASP A 24 19.35 15.46 7.38
C ASP A 24 20.68 15.75 8.08
N ALA A 25 20.67 16.71 9.01
CA ALA A 25 21.83 17.01 9.83
C ALA A 25 22.33 15.77 10.58
N PHE A 26 21.41 14.93 11.05
CA PHE A 26 21.75 13.63 11.63
C PHE A 26 22.36 12.67 10.61
N TRP A 27 21.67 12.39 9.49
CA TRP A 27 22.08 11.39 8.51
C TRP A 27 23.42 11.70 7.85
N TYR A 28 23.65 12.98 7.52
CA TYR A 28 24.86 13.44 6.86
C TYR A 28 25.97 13.87 7.84
N SER A 29 25.76 13.73 9.15
CA SER A 29 26.83 14.01 10.12
C SER A 29 28.01 13.04 9.93
N PRO A 30 29.25 13.50 10.15
CA PRO A 30 30.43 12.63 10.11
C PRO A 30 30.32 11.44 11.08
N SER A 31 29.74 11.66 12.27
CA SER A 31 29.52 10.61 13.27
C SER A 31 28.59 9.51 12.78
N THR A 32 27.46 9.88 12.17
CA THR A 32 26.49 8.90 11.63
C THR A 32 27.10 8.13 10.48
N THR A 33 27.74 8.83 9.55
CA THR A 33 28.40 8.20 8.39
C THR A 33 29.46 7.19 8.83
N GLU A 34 30.36 7.58 9.75
CA GLU A 34 31.41 6.69 10.26
C GLU A 34 30.83 5.48 11.02
N TRP A 35 29.74 5.67 11.76
CA TRP A 35 29.09 4.60 12.51
C TRP A 35 28.52 3.51 11.60
N PHE A 36 27.91 3.90 10.47
CA PHE A 36 27.42 2.97 9.44
C PHE A 36 28.57 2.32 8.66
N GLU A 37 29.60 3.08 8.29
CA GLU A 37 30.76 2.54 7.55
C GLU A 37 31.48 1.44 8.35
N ARG A 38 31.65 1.63 9.67
CA ARG A 38 32.19 0.59 10.57
C ARG A 38 31.35 -0.69 10.60
N ARG A 39 30.03 -0.56 10.42
CA ARG A 39 29.07 -1.67 10.36
C ARG A 39 28.88 -2.24 8.96
N GLY A 40 29.55 -1.66 7.96
CA GLY A 40 29.59 -2.17 6.59
C GLY A 40 28.52 -1.60 5.67
N TYR A 41 27.93 -0.47 6.04
CA TYR A 41 26.96 0.26 5.23
C TYR A 41 27.53 1.61 4.83
N ILE A 42 27.49 1.89 3.54
CA ILE A 42 28.02 3.11 2.92
C ILE A 42 26.83 3.90 2.44
N LEU A 43 26.49 4.96 3.18
CA LEU A 43 25.32 5.79 2.90
C LEU A 43 25.45 6.45 1.52
N TYR A 44 24.31 6.63 0.86
CA TYR A 44 24.21 7.42 -0.36
C TYR A 44 24.62 8.86 -0.09
N LYS A 45 25.08 9.54 -1.14
CA LYS A 45 25.44 10.96 -1.07
C LYS A 45 24.30 11.83 -1.59
N PRO A 46 24.04 12.99 -0.96
CA PRO A 46 23.05 13.93 -1.46
C PRO A 46 23.50 14.56 -2.78
N VAL A 47 22.54 15.01 -3.59
CA VAL A 47 22.79 15.66 -4.87
C VAL A 47 21.97 16.94 -5.01
N GLY A 48 22.64 18.05 -5.30
CA GLY A 48 22.04 19.37 -5.49
C GLY A 48 21.88 20.16 -4.18
N ASP A 49 21.99 21.48 -4.26
CA ASP A 49 21.99 22.38 -3.10
C ASP A 49 20.62 23.08 -2.84
N ASP A 50 19.61 22.94 -3.74
CA ASP A 50 18.60 24.01 -3.92
C ASP A 50 17.11 23.61 -4.05
N TYR A 51 16.67 22.39 -3.73
CA TYR A 51 15.24 22.02 -3.82
C TYR A 51 14.72 21.20 -2.63
N PRO A 52 13.42 21.32 -2.24
CA PRO A 52 12.80 20.54 -1.17
C PRO A 52 12.68 19.03 -1.46
N MET A 53 13.09 18.57 -2.64
CA MET A 53 13.13 17.16 -2.99
C MET A 53 14.56 16.64 -2.83
N ARG A 54 14.80 15.89 -1.75
CA ARG A 54 16.13 15.41 -1.36
C ARG A 54 16.52 14.21 -2.19
N MET A 55 17.27 14.51 -3.24
CA MET A 55 17.81 13.53 -4.16
C MET A 55 19.13 12.99 -3.63
N MET A 56 19.31 11.68 -3.71
CA MET A 56 20.54 11.02 -3.31
C MET A 56 20.94 9.93 -4.31
N ILE A 57 22.24 9.69 -4.44
CA ILE A 57 22.82 8.71 -5.38
C ILE A 57 23.81 7.79 -4.68
N PRO A 58 24.05 6.57 -5.23
CA PRO A 58 25.06 5.67 -4.72
C PRO A 58 26.42 6.36 -4.55
N LYS A 59 27.09 6.09 -3.43
CA LYS A 59 28.45 6.60 -3.17
C LYS A 59 29.51 5.73 -3.85
N LEU A 60 29.28 4.41 -3.91
CA LEU A 60 30.11 3.49 -4.68
C LEU A 60 29.59 3.36 -6.11
N ALA A 61 30.47 3.00 -7.02
CA ALA A 61 30.07 2.57 -8.36
C ALA A 61 29.10 1.37 -8.28
N CYS A 62 28.19 1.29 -9.23
CA CYS A 62 27.31 0.12 -9.38
C CYS A 62 28.16 -1.11 -9.75
N LEU A 63 27.67 -2.29 -9.41
CA LEU A 63 28.39 -3.54 -9.72
C LEU A 63 28.43 -3.78 -11.23
N GLU A 64 27.30 -3.54 -11.88
CA GLU A 64 27.08 -3.72 -13.30
C GLU A 64 26.17 -2.59 -13.82
N GLU A 65 26.16 -2.36 -15.13
CA GLU A 65 25.23 -1.39 -15.73
C GLU A 65 23.78 -1.88 -15.57
N ILE A 66 23.56 -3.15 -15.92
CA ILE A 66 22.33 -3.91 -15.66
C ILE A 66 22.67 -5.05 -14.71
N TYR A 67 22.03 -5.08 -13.54
CA TYR A 67 22.16 -6.16 -12.57
C TYR A 67 20.85 -6.96 -12.51
N GLU A 68 20.90 -8.27 -12.71
CA GLU A 68 19.69 -9.11 -12.83
C GLU A 68 18.94 -9.37 -11.53
N GLY A 69 19.55 -9.00 -10.39
CA GLY A 69 18.98 -9.26 -9.07
C GLY A 69 19.29 -10.66 -8.55
N GLN A 70 19.44 -10.78 -7.25
CA GLN A 70 19.44 -12.07 -6.55
C GLN A 70 18.69 -11.85 -5.24
N TYR A 71 17.54 -12.49 -5.08
CA TYR A 71 16.72 -12.35 -3.86
C TYR A 71 17.61 -12.51 -2.61
N PRO A 72 17.55 -11.57 -1.65
CA PRO A 72 16.54 -10.51 -1.50
C PRO A 72 16.83 -9.17 -2.21
N PHE A 73 17.92 -9.07 -2.97
CA PHE A 73 18.34 -7.82 -3.62
C PHE A 73 17.76 -7.69 -5.03
N ALA A 74 17.10 -6.56 -5.27
CA ALA A 74 16.44 -6.27 -6.53
C ALA A 74 17.40 -6.11 -7.70
N ALA A 75 16.86 -6.39 -8.89
CA ALA A 75 17.48 -6.07 -10.15
C ALA A 75 17.57 -4.54 -10.32
N TYR A 76 18.54 -4.04 -11.09
CA TYR A 76 18.58 -2.62 -11.39
C TYR A 76 19.18 -2.29 -12.75
N ASP A 77 18.78 -1.14 -13.27
CA ASP A 77 19.36 -0.50 -14.45
C ASP A 77 19.97 0.84 -14.02
N SER A 78 21.29 0.89 -14.01
CA SER A 78 22.07 2.08 -13.64
C SER A 78 22.37 3.00 -14.82
N THR A 79 21.87 2.69 -16.02
CA THR A 79 21.98 3.56 -17.19
C THR A 79 21.35 4.92 -16.86
N PRO A 80 22.12 6.02 -16.87
CA PRO A 80 21.62 7.34 -16.52
C PRO A 80 20.54 7.79 -17.51
N ALA A 81 19.57 8.59 -17.04
CA ALA A 81 18.64 9.28 -17.94
C ALA A 81 19.43 10.12 -18.97
N ARG A 82 18.97 10.15 -20.24
CA ARG A 82 19.72 10.72 -21.39
C ARG A 82 20.23 12.16 -21.19
N TYR A 83 19.66 12.91 -20.25
CA TYR A 83 19.99 14.30 -19.96
C TYR A 83 20.82 14.52 -18.69
N LEU A 84 21.13 13.47 -17.91
CA LEU A 84 21.75 13.57 -16.58
C LEU A 84 22.82 12.46 -16.37
N SER A 85 23.84 12.43 -17.24
CA SER A 85 24.79 11.31 -17.41
C SER A 85 25.54 10.85 -16.16
N ASP A 86 25.60 11.64 -15.09
CA ASP A 86 26.49 11.40 -13.96
C ASP A 86 25.74 11.02 -12.66
N MET A 87 24.43 10.74 -12.73
CA MET A 87 23.57 10.51 -11.55
C MET A 87 22.75 9.20 -11.67
N PRO A 88 23.37 8.02 -11.61
CA PRO A 88 22.66 6.75 -11.71
C PRO A 88 21.84 6.44 -10.44
N LEU A 89 20.75 5.68 -10.60
CA LEU A 89 19.97 5.08 -9.51
C LEU A 89 19.54 6.08 -8.41
N ARG A 90 19.12 7.27 -8.83
CA ARG A 90 18.61 8.30 -7.92
C ARG A 90 17.54 7.74 -7.00
N ALA A 91 17.55 8.22 -5.77
CA ALA A 91 16.53 7.90 -4.79
C ALA A 91 16.05 9.18 -4.13
N TRP A 92 14.76 9.18 -3.76
CA TRP A 92 14.07 10.31 -3.18
C TRP A 92 13.52 9.91 -1.82
N GLU A 93 13.70 10.79 -0.84
CA GLU A 93 13.11 10.60 0.48
C GLU A 93 12.66 11.98 1.01
N PHE A 94 11.39 12.06 1.41
CA PHE A 94 10.72 13.34 1.72
C PHE A 94 10.60 13.65 3.21
N ASN A 95 10.90 12.70 4.09
CA ASN A 95 10.59 12.77 5.52
C ASN A 95 11.82 12.59 6.43
N GLY A 96 13.01 12.31 5.89
CA GLY A 96 14.22 11.94 6.61
C GLY A 96 14.11 10.65 7.42
N LYS A 97 13.13 9.76 7.14
CA LYS A 97 12.94 8.49 7.88
C LYS A 97 13.80 7.36 7.34
N VAL A 98 14.06 7.39 6.03
CA VAL A 98 14.84 6.38 5.33
C VAL A 98 16.11 6.99 4.75
N MET A 99 17.20 6.23 4.80
CA MET A 99 18.46 6.54 4.11
C MET A 99 18.83 5.35 3.23
N PHE A 100 19.13 5.61 1.95
CA PHE A 100 19.64 4.57 1.06
C PHE A 100 21.14 4.36 1.26
N ALA A 101 21.61 3.13 1.12
CA ALA A 101 23.01 2.77 1.31
C ALA A 101 23.43 1.62 0.39
N GLN A 102 24.73 1.38 0.31
CA GLN A 102 25.31 0.15 -0.23
C GLN A 102 25.98 -0.63 0.89
N ASP A 103 25.89 -1.96 0.86
CA ASP A 103 26.70 -2.79 1.75
C ASP A 103 28.14 -2.94 1.23
N ARG A 104 28.99 -3.69 1.96
CA ARG A 104 30.39 -3.96 1.56
C ARG A 104 30.54 -4.69 0.22
N GLN A 105 29.49 -5.35 -0.26
CA GLN A 105 29.45 -6.04 -1.54
C GLN A 105 28.90 -5.14 -2.66
N GLY A 106 28.59 -3.87 -2.37
CA GLY A 106 28.01 -2.93 -3.33
C GLY A 106 26.51 -3.14 -3.57
N ARG A 107 25.84 -4.01 -2.81
CA ARG A 107 24.41 -4.28 -2.95
C ARG A 107 23.60 -3.16 -2.28
N HIS A 108 22.49 -2.79 -2.90
CA HIS A 108 21.71 -1.63 -2.50
C HIS A 108 20.68 -1.97 -1.40
N VAL A 109 20.65 -1.15 -0.35
CA VAL A 109 19.76 -1.29 0.80
C VAL A 109 19.06 0.03 1.13
N ALA A 110 17.93 -0.06 1.81
CA ALA A 110 17.22 1.03 2.45
C ALA A 110 17.31 0.85 3.97
N ILE A 111 17.65 1.92 4.69
CA ILE A 111 17.84 1.92 6.14
C ILE A 111 16.78 2.82 6.75
N LYS A 112 15.85 2.25 7.50
CA LYS A 112 14.76 2.97 8.17
C LYS A 112 15.07 3.16 9.65
N LEU A 113 14.90 4.37 10.17
CA LEU A 113 14.94 4.63 11.61
C LEU A 113 13.63 4.18 12.25
N VAL A 114 13.68 3.36 13.31
CA VAL A 114 12.50 2.83 14.00
C VAL A 114 12.67 2.96 15.51
N ARG A 115 11.62 3.40 16.21
CA ARG A 115 11.63 3.51 17.68
C ARG A 115 11.45 2.11 18.29
N LEU A 116 12.27 1.79 19.30
CA LEU A 116 12.15 0.53 20.03
C LEU A 116 10.81 0.45 20.78
N GLU A 117 10.41 -0.77 21.13
CA GLU A 117 9.19 -1.06 21.90
C GLU A 117 7.87 -0.63 21.23
N THR A 118 7.91 -0.24 19.96
CA THR A 118 6.73 0.02 19.13
C THR A 118 6.18 -1.27 18.49
N GLU A 119 4.94 -1.22 17.99
CA GLU A 119 4.35 -2.32 17.23
C GLU A 119 5.12 -2.60 15.92
N GLU A 120 5.53 -1.54 15.23
CA GLU A 120 6.38 -1.65 14.03
C GLU A 120 7.67 -2.42 14.34
N TYR A 121 8.40 -2.04 15.39
CA TYR A 121 9.62 -2.74 15.80
C TYR A 121 9.38 -4.23 16.02
N ARG A 122 8.33 -4.59 16.77
CA ARG A 122 7.99 -6.00 17.06
C ARG A 122 7.64 -6.79 15.80
N ILE A 123 7.01 -6.15 14.82
CA ILE A 123 6.69 -6.76 13.54
C ILE A 123 7.97 -6.96 12.72
N LEU A 124 8.84 -5.95 12.63
CA LEU A 124 10.09 -6.04 11.89
C LEU A 124 11.07 -7.06 12.50
N GLU A 125 11.12 -7.17 13.83
CA GLU A 125 11.86 -8.21 14.53
C GLU A 125 11.30 -9.61 14.21
N PHE A 126 9.97 -9.77 14.26
CA PHE A 126 9.32 -11.01 13.85
C PHE A 126 9.61 -11.38 12.39
N LEU A 127 9.59 -10.41 11.46
CA LEU A 127 9.88 -10.66 10.05
C LEU A 127 11.35 -11.01 9.82
N ARG A 128 12.28 -10.38 10.54
CA ARG A 128 13.72 -10.72 10.49
C ARG A 128 13.99 -12.18 10.86
N ASP A 129 13.25 -12.71 11.82
CA ASP A 129 13.44 -14.07 12.33
C ASP A 129 12.85 -15.15 11.40
N LEU A 130 12.09 -14.76 10.37
CA LEU A 130 11.55 -15.70 9.38
C LEU A 130 12.59 -16.07 8.30
N PRO A 131 12.55 -17.29 7.75
CA PRO A 131 13.38 -17.65 6.61
C PRO A 131 13.10 -16.75 5.40
N LEU A 132 14.16 -16.40 4.67
CA LEU A 132 14.07 -15.60 3.45
C LEU A 132 13.10 -16.23 2.43
N ASP A 133 13.15 -17.54 2.22
CA ASP A 133 12.24 -18.25 1.30
C ASP A 133 10.76 -18.09 1.71
N THR A 134 10.47 -18.05 3.02
CA THR A 134 9.11 -17.81 3.52
C THR A 134 8.64 -16.41 3.16
N LEU A 135 9.50 -15.40 3.29
CA LEU A 135 9.16 -14.01 2.96
C LEU A 135 9.01 -13.83 1.43
N GLU A 136 9.86 -14.50 0.65
CA GLU A 136 9.81 -14.53 -0.81
C GLU A 136 8.49 -15.12 -1.31
N GLU A 137 8.11 -16.31 -0.83
CA GLU A 137 6.89 -17.01 -1.25
C GLU A 137 5.60 -16.25 -0.92
N ASN A 138 5.66 -15.44 0.14
CA ASN A 138 4.54 -14.69 0.69
C ASN A 138 4.57 -13.20 0.35
N CYS A 139 5.47 -12.74 -0.52
CA CYS A 139 5.46 -11.37 -1.04
C CYS A 139 5.58 -10.31 0.09
N VAL A 140 6.50 -10.54 1.04
CA VAL A 140 6.81 -9.58 2.13
C VAL A 140 8.28 -9.16 2.01
N LEU A 141 8.55 -7.86 2.12
CA LEU A 141 9.91 -7.35 2.03
C LEU A 141 10.72 -7.82 3.27
N PRO A 142 11.89 -8.46 3.09
CA PRO A 142 12.64 -9.00 4.21
C PRO A 142 13.46 -7.95 4.96
N VAL A 143 13.66 -8.19 6.25
CA VAL A 143 14.60 -7.42 7.10
C VAL A 143 15.95 -8.12 7.09
N LEU A 144 16.97 -7.45 6.59
CA LEU A 144 18.34 -7.97 6.48
C LEU A 144 19.11 -7.83 7.79
N ASP A 145 18.94 -6.70 8.47
CA ASP A 145 19.60 -6.43 9.76
C ASP A 145 18.82 -5.42 10.60
N ILE A 146 19.03 -5.46 11.92
CA ILE A 146 18.50 -4.49 12.88
C ILE A 146 19.67 -4.03 13.74
N LEU A 147 20.01 -2.74 13.62
CA LEU A 147 21.14 -2.13 14.32
C LEU A 147 20.63 -1.27 15.49
N PRO A 148 20.69 -1.76 16.74
CA PRO A 148 20.16 -1.04 17.88
C PRO A 148 21.03 0.16 18.27
N ILE A 149 20.38 1.22 18.73
CA ILE A 149 20.94 2.39 19.41
C ILE A 149 20.07 2.74 20.62
N GLU A 150 20.40 3.80 21.35
CA GLU A 150 19.61 4.18 22.53
C GLU A 150 18.18 4.59 22.14
N GLY A 151 17.18 3.79 22.55
CA GLY A 151 15.75 4.04 22.32
C GLY A 151 15.24 3.79 20.89
N PHE A 152 16.14 3.51 19.94
CA PHE A 152 15.83 3.32 18.52
C PHE A 152 16.64 2.17 17.92
N CYS A 153 16.32 1.82 16.69
CA CYS A 153 17.14 0.95 15.85
C CYS A 153 17.09 1.42 14.40
N PHE A 154 18.09 1.00 13.63
CA PHE A 154 18.08 1.10 12.18
C PHE A 154 17.74 -0.25 11.59
N VAL A 155 16.64 -0.31 10.85
CA VAL A 155 16.18 -1.51 10.16
C VAL A 155 16.67 -1.46 8.73
N VAL A 156 17.51 -2.42 8.37
CA VAL A 156 18.12 -2.54 7.04
C VAL A 156 17.29 -3.50 6.21
N MET A 157 16.81 -3.04 5.06
CA MET A 157 15.99 -3.79 4.10
C MET A 157 16.64 -3.70 2.71
N PRO A 158 16.41 -4.66 1.79
CA PRO A 158 16.90 -4.50 0.42
C PRO A 158 16.23 -3.29 -0.24
N ARG A 159 16.97 -2.55 -1.07
CA ARG A 159 16.37 -1.49 -1.89
C ARG A 159 15.60 -2.14 -3.03
N TRP A 160 14.28 -1.97 -3.02
CA TRP A 160 13.38 -2.34 -4.12
C TRP A 160 12.79 -1.06 -4.73
N GLY A 161 12.23 -1.16 -5.94
CA GLY A 161 11.68 0.00 -6.65
C GLY A 161 10.27 0.34 -6.23
N VAL A 162 9.98 1.64 -6.28
CA VAL A 162 8.65 2.22 -6.03
C VAL A 162 7.82 2.28 -7.32
N ASP A 163 6.62 2.84 -7.24
CA ASP A 163 5.70 3.07 -8.37
C ASP A 163 5.42 1.82 -9.19
N ILE A 164 4.94 0.77 -8.51
CA ILE A 164 4.76 -0.56 -9.09
C ILE A 164 3.81 -0.60 -10.30
N ASN A 165 2.92 0.38 -10.42
CA ASN A 165 1.99 0.56 -11.53
C ASN A 165 2.61 1.31 -12.72
N ARG A 166 3.88 1.73 -12.67
CA ARG A 166 4.56 2.44 -13.76
C ARG A 166 5.78 1.64 -14.27
N PRO A 167 5.88 1.37 -15.59
CA PRO A 167 4.81 1.55 -16.59
C PRO A 167 3.58 0.70 -16.25
N THR A 168 2.39 1.01 -16.77
CA THR A 168 1.16 0.24 -16.50
C THR A 168 1.32 -1.21 -16.98
N PRO A 169 0.84 -2.23 -16.23
CA PRO A 169 0.76 -3.60 -16.73
C PRO A 169 0.04 -3.65 -18.08
N SER A 170 0.71 -4.22 -19.09
CA SER A 170 0.29 -4.20 -20.50
C SER A 170 -0.50 -5.43 -20.92
N THR A 171 -0.53 -6.48 -20.10
CA THR A 171 -1.29 -7.70 -20.36
C THR A 171 -2.09 -8.15 -19.14
N VAL A 172 -3.15 -8.92 -19.41
CA VAL A 172 -4.01 -9.55 -18.38
C VAL A 172 -3.18 -10.35 -17.37
N GLY A 173 -2.19 -11.12 -17.83
CA GLY A 173 -1.31 -11.91 -16.97
C GLY A 173 -0.46 -11.06 -16.02
N GLN A 174 0.00 -9.89 -16.48
CA GLN A 174 0.76 -8.96 -15.64
C GLN A 174 -0.10 -8.33 -14.54
N VAL A 175 -1.34 -7.94 -14.87
CA VAL A 175 -2.33 -7.45 -13.87
C VAL A 175 -2.62 -8.53 -12.83
N LEU A 176 -2.92 -9.75 -13.29
CA LEU A 176 -3.18 -10.90 -12.41
C LEU A 176 -2.00 -11.21 -11.49
N GLN A 177 -0.76 -11.14 -11.99
CA GLN A 177 0.44 -11.37 -11.18
C GLN A 177 0.58 -10.31 -10.09
N MET A 178 0.41 -9.03 -10.42
CA MET A 178 0.47 -7.94 -9.45
C MET A 178 -0.61 -8.08 -8.36
N MET A 179 -1.87 -8.27 -8.75
CA MET A 179 -2.97 -8.45 -7.79
C MET A 179 -2.75 -9.67 -6.89
N ARG A 180 -2.25 -10.77 -7.46
CA ARG A 180 -1.95 -12.00 -6.72
C ARG A 180 -0.88 -11.77 -5.66
N ASP A 181 0.23 -11.14 -6.00
CA ASP A 181 1.34 -10.94 -5.07
C ASP A 181 0.95 -9.94 -3.95
N MET A 182 0.15 -8.93 -4.27
CA MET A 182 -0.43 -8.03 -3.26
C MET A 182 -1.38 -8.77 -2.29
N LEU A 183 -2.25 -9.65 -2.81
CA LEU A 183 -3.13 -10.49 -2.00
C LEU A 183 -2.36 -11.49 -1.15
N LYS A 184 -1.28 -12.08 -1.67
CA LYS A 184 -0.38 -12.97 -0.94
C LYS A 184 0.25 -12.29 0.27
N GLY A 185 0.84 -11.10 0.05
CA GLY A 185 1.40 -10.29 1.13
C GLY A 185 0.39 -10.03 2.23
N LEU A 186 -0.81 -9.57 1.86
CA LEU A 186 -1.84 -9.26 2.84
C LEU A 186 -2.38 -10.51 3.57
N ALA A 187 -2.62 -11.60 2.83
CA ALA A 187 -3.08 -12.87 3.41
C ALA A 187 -2.06 -13.43 4.41
N PHE A 188 -0.77 -13.32 4.11
CA PHE A 188 0.30 -13.74 5.01
C PHE A 188 0.31 -12.92 6.30
N LEU A 189 0.23 -11.59 6.22
CA LEU A 189 0.14 -10.72 7.40
C LEU A 189 -1.09 -11.09 8.25
N HIS A 190 -2.26 -11.23 7.63
CA HIS A 190 -3.50 -11.58 8.32
C HIS A 190 -3.46 -12.98 8.94
N SER A 191 -2.73 -13.93 8.35
CA SER A 191 -2.51 -15.26 8.92
C SER A 191 -1.66 -15.24 10.21
N HIS A 192 -0.84 -14.20 10.38
CA HIS A 192 -0.02 -13.95 11.56
C HIS A 192 -0.66 -12.95 12.54
N ASN A 193 -1.95 -12.65 12.37
CA ASN A 193 -2.69 -11.64 13.13
C ASN A 193 -2.06 -10.23 13.04
N ILE A 194 -1.39 -9.93 11.93
CA ILE A 194 -0.85 -8.60 11.66
C ILE A 194 -1.84 -7.82 10.79
N ILE A 195 -2.25 -6.66 11.28
CA ILE A 195 -2.98 -5.64 10.52
C ILE A 195 -1.93 -4.76 9.87
N HIS A 196 -2.07 -4.46 8.58
CA HIS A 196 -1.19 -3.49 7.93
C HIS A 196 -1.56 -2.05 8.29
N GLY A 197 -2.84 -1.70 8.16
CA GLY A 197 -3.40 -0.41 8.58
C GLY A 197 -3.14 0.77 7.63
N ASP A 198 -2.45 0.56 6.51
CA ASP A 198 -2.19 1.62 5.52
C ASP A 198 -2.00 1.02 4.12
N ILE A 199 -3.01 0.31 3.63
CA ILE A 199 -2.94 -0.30 2.30
C ILE A 199 -3.10 0.78 1.22
N LYS A 200 -2.02 1.03 0.48
CA LYS A 200 -1.95 1.95 -0.66
C LYS A 200 -0.88 1.48 -1.65
N ILE A 201 -0.94 1.94 -2.89
CA ILE A 201 -0.05 1.45 -3.97
C ILE A 201 1.44 1.68 -3.64
N SER A 202 1.77 2.77 -2.95
CA SER A 202 3.13 3.11 -2.57
C SER A 202 3.71 2.27 -1.42
N ASN A 203 2.89 1.44 -0.76
CA ASN A 203 3.34 0.47 0.25
C ASN A 203 3.58 -0.94 -0.34
N PHE A 204 3.61 -1.04 -1.66
CA PHE A 204 4.09 -2.21 -2.38
C PHE A 204 5.31 -1.81 -3.21
N LEU A 205 6.34 -2.65 -3.19
CA LEU A 205 7.56 -2.46 -3.95
C LEU A 205 7.71 -3.53 -5.03
N MET A 206 8.51 -3.25 -6.03
CA MET A 206 8.89 -4.17 -7.09
C MET A 206 10.35 -4.60 -6.97
N ASP A 207 10.64 -5.86 -7.25
CA ASP A 207 11.98 -6.47 -7.26
C ASP A 207 12.86 -6.00 -8.45
N ASP A 208 12.70 -4.73 -8.82
CA ASP A 208 13.56 -3.99 -9.73
C ASP A 208 13.53 -2.49 -9.41
N PHE A 209 14.60 -1.76 -9.74
CA PHE A 209 14.60 -0.30 -9.69
C PHE A 209 15.52 0.30 -10.76
N ARG A 210 15.21 1.53 -11.17
CA ARG A 210 16.03 2.31 -12.11
C ARG A 210 16.00 3.77 -11.70
N ASP A 211 16.57 4.63 -12.53
CA ASP A 211 16.34 6.07 -12.43
C ASP A 211 14.96 6.44 -12.99
N ASP A 212 14.05 6.91 -12.12
CA ASP A 212 12.62 7.10 -12.41
C ASP A 212 12.29 8.31 -13.32
N TYR A 213 13.25 9.18 -13.62
CA TYR A 213 13.02 10.43 -14.37
C TYR A 213 12.78 10.21 -15.87
N ASP A 214 13.08 9.02 -16.40
CA ASP A 214 13.00 8.69 -17.83
C ASP A 214 12.33 7.33 -18.02
N ALA A 215 11.14 7.15 -17.41
CA ALA A 215 10.28 5.98 -17.65
C ALA A 215 9.76 6.03 -19.09
N GLN A 216 10.58 5.60 -20.04
CA GLN A 216 10.21 5.47 -21.45
C GLN A 216 9.26 4.30 -21.65
N LYS A 217 8.43 4.38 -22.69
CA LYS A 217 7.70 3.22 -23.21
C LYS A 217 8.74 2.16 -23.58
N TYR A 218 8.68 0.98 -22.95
CA TYR A 218 9.66 -0.13 -23.07
C TYR A 218 10.96 0.01 -22.25
N ASP A 219 10.89 0.54 -21.03
CA ASP A 219 12.03 0.58 -20.12
C ASP A 219 12.42 -0.80 -19.53
N PHE A 220 13.50 -0.84 -18.75
CA PHE A 220 14.00 -2.04 -18.05
C PHE A 220 12.90 -2.80 -17.31
N ARG A 221 12.03 -2.06 -16.60
CA ARG A 221 10.92 -2.63 -15.84
C ARG A 221 9.87 -3.24 -16.76
N TYR A 222 9.53 -2.57 -17.87
CA TYR A 222 8.64 -3.13 -18.88
C TYR A 222 9.14 -4.50 -19.38
N LEU A 223 10.43 -4.60 -19.71
CA LEU A 223 11.02 -5.84 -20.23
C LEU A 223 10.97 -6.96 -19.19
N ARG A 224 11.38 -6.68 -17.94
CA ARG A 224 11.30 -7.68 -16.85
C ARG A 224 9.87 -8.17 -16.62
N ARG A 225 8.90 -7.27 -16.71
CA ARG A 225 7.49 -7.62 -16.55
C ARG A 225 6.97 -8.46 -17.73
N ALA A 226 7.37 -8.13 -18.95
CA ALA A 226 7.05 -8.92 -20.14
C ALA A 226 7.62 -10.34 -20.07
N GLU A 227 8.78 -10.51 -19.43
CA GLU A 227 9.43 -11.81 -19.21
C GLU A 227 8.89 -12.57 -17.98
N GLY A 228 7.93 -12.01 -17.24
CA GLY A 228 7.38 -12.63 -16.03
C GLY A 228 8.36 -12.66 -14.85
N ARG A 229 9.36 -11.77 -14.84
CA ARG A 229 10.41 -11.70 -13.80
C ARG A 229 10.11 -10.71 -12.68
N SER A 230 9.07 -9.89 -12.80
CA SER A 230 8.67 -8.94 -11.77
C SER A 230 8.04 -9.65 -10.57
N ARG A 231 8.43 -9.21 -9.37
CA ARG A 231 7.86 -9.64 -8.10
C ARG A 231 7.45 -8.42 -7.29
N TYR A 232 6.40 -8.57 -6.51
CA TYR A 232 5.86 -7.49 -5.68
C TYR A 232 5.93 -7.89 -4.22
N ALA A 233 6.26 -6.95 -3.34
CA ALA A 233 6.29 -7.20 -1.91
C ALA A 233 5.66 -6.05 -1.13
N ILE A 234 4.88 -6.40 -0.11
CA ILE A 234 4.35 -5.43 0.85
C ILE A 234 5.42 -5.00 1.85
N TYR A 235 5.44 -3.72 2.21
CA TYR A 235 6.34 -3.14 3.19
C TYR A 235 5.68 -1.97 3.93
N ASP A 236 6.45 -1.32 4.80
CA ASP A 236 6.07 -0.14 5.57
C ASP A 236 5.04 -0.39 6.69
N PHE A 237 5.57 -0.85 7.83
CA PHE A 237 4.78 -1.26 8.98
C PHE A 237 4.56 -0.13 10.02
N ASP A 238 4.73 1.14 9.62
CA ASP A 238 4.57 2.34 10.48
C ASP A 238 3.20 2.35 11.21
N MET A 239 2.16 1.90 10.51
CA MET A 239 0.77 1.90 10.98
C MET A 239 0.27 0.49 11.34
N SER A 240 1.16 -0.49 11.31
CA SER A 240 0.82 -1.89 11.51
C SER A 240 0.74 -2.27 12.99
N ARG A 241 0.02 -3.34 13.25
CA ARG A 241 -0.21 -3.86 14.60
C ARG A 241 -0.25 -5.37 14.59
N LYS A 242 0.35 -5.99 15.62
CA LYS A 242 0.25 -7.42 15.85
C LYS A 242 -0.79 -7.70 16.92
N VAL A 243 -1.93 -8.23 16.52
CA VAL A 243 -2.99 -8.64 17.44
C VAL A 243 -2.59 -9.97 18.10
N PRO A 244 -2.80 -10.15 19.42
CA PRO A 244 -2.59 -11.44 20.08
C PRO A 244 -3.26 -12.59 19.33
N LYS A 245 -2.56 -13.73 19.22
CA LYS A 245 -3.00 -14.88 18.40
C LYS A 245 -4.29 -15.51 18.91
N GLU A 246 -4.59 -15.33 20.19
CA GLU A 246 -5.77 -15.84 20.87
C GLU A 246 -7.04 -15.09 20.45
N ILE A 247 -6.90 -13.87 19.92
CA ILE A 247 -8.02 -13.06 19.45
C ILE A 247 -8.41 -13.52 18.04
N ASN A 248 -9.69 -13.89 17.88
CA ASN A 248 -10.24 -14.17 16.57
C ASN A 248 -10.37 -12.88 15.76
N ARG A 249 -9.63 -12.78 14.65
CA ARG A 249 -9.66 -11.64 13.72
C ARG A 249 -11.06 -11.29 13.23
N ARG A 250 -11.99 -12.25 13.09
CA ARG A 250 -13.38 -12.00 12.64
C ARG A 250 -14.21 -11.22 13.67
N ASP A 251 -13.81 -11.27 14.94
CA ASP A 251 -14.50 -10.65 16.07
C ASP A 251 -13.69 -9.49 16.67
N TYR A 252 -12.59 -9.08 16.03
CA TYR A 252 -11.75 -7.97 16.48
C TYR A 252 -12.32 -6.62 16.01
N TRP A 253 -13.37 -6.16 16.71
CA TRP A 253 -13.98 -4.85 16.48
C TRP A 253 -13.45 -3.84 17.50
N ILE A 254 -12.96 -2.69 17.03
CA ILE A 254 -12.37 -1.62 17.85
C ILE A 254 -13.07 -0.29 17.62
N SER A 255 -13.08 0.57 18.64
CA SER A 255 -13.76 1.87 18.59
C SER A 255 -13.12 2.81 17.56
N THR A 256 -13.92 3.54 16.79
CA THR A 256 -13.42 4.57 15.86
C THR A 256 -12.77 5.75 16.59
N ASP A 257 -13.14 6.00 17.85
CA ASP A 257 -12.59 7.10 18.67
C ASP A 257 -11.24 6.75 19.29
N SER A 258 -10.72 5.54 19.07
CA SER A 258 -9.51 5.08 19.74
C SER A 258 -8.20 5.63 19.16
N GLY A 259 -8.29 6.64 18.27
CA GLY A 259 -7.14 7.32 17.66
C GLY A 259 -6.45 6.51 16.55
N TYR A 260 -6.97 5.32 16.20
CA TYR A 260 -6.45 4.46 15.12
C TYR A 260 -7.02 4.80 13.74
N ALA A 261 -7.90 5.79 13.65
CA ALA A 261 -8.60 6.16 12.42
C ALA A 261 -7.77 7.05 11.46
N TRP A 262 -6.45 7.19 11.68
CA TRP A 262 -5.56 8.04 10.88
C TRP A 262 -4.74 7.19 9.91
N GLY A 263 -4.81 7.46 8.61
CA GLY A 263 -4.25 6.65 7.50
C GLY A 263 -5.20 6.60 6.30
N THR A 264 -5.05 5.63 5.36
CA THR A 264 -5.95 5.41 4.20
C THR A 264 -7.40 4.98 4.58
N PHE A 265 -7.80 5.06 5.85
CA PHE A 265 -8.98 4.41 6.43
C PHE A 265 -10.35 4.80 5.87
N ASN A 266 -10.49 5.92 5.14
CA ASN A 266 -11.81 6.35 4.64
C ASN A 266 -12.03 6.11 3.14
N VAL A 267 -11.11 5.43 2.45
CA VAL A 267 -11.30 5.16 1.02
C VAL A 267 -12.43 4.16 0.75
N THR A 268 -12.75 3.27 1.70
CA THR A 268 -13.76 2.21 1.54
C THR A 268 -15.20 2.63 1.84
N MET A 269 -15.41 3.86 2.32
CA MET A 269 -16.72 4.34 2.80
C MET A 269 -17.36 3.47 3.90
N ASP A 270 -16.58 2.58 4.54
CA ASP A 270 -17.04 1.68 5.61
C ASP A 270 -17.42 2.43 6.88
N TYR A 271 -16.80 3.60 7.09
CA TYR A 271 -17.04 4.52 8.21
C TYR A 271 -17.82 5.76 7.81
N ALA A 272 -18.02 5.97 6.51
CA ALA A 272 -18.77 7.11 5.97
C ALA A 272 -20.26 7.05 6.32
N GLN A 273 -20.70 6.08 7.11
CA GLN A 273 -22.06 6.01 7.61
C GLN A 273 -22.12 6.37 9.10
N GLY A 274 -20.97 6.56 9.77
CA GLY A 274 -20.77 6.96 11.18
C GLY A 274 -20.47 5.82 12.16
N GLU A 275 -20.02 4.66 11.67
CA GLU A 275 -19.70 3.43 12.42
C GLU A 275 -18.90 3.77 13.68
N LEU A 276 -19.29 3.21 14.83
CA LEU A 276 -18.58 3.45 16.10
C LEU A 276 -17.50 2.41 16.35
N GLU A 277 -17.60 1.28 15.66
CA GLU A 277 -16.66 0.18 15.77
C GLU A 277 -16.31 -0.31 14.39
N TYR A 278 -15.10 -0.84 14.28
CA TYR A 278 -14.60 -1.35 13.03
C TYR A 278 -13.67 -2.53 13.18
N ASN A 279 -13.61 -3.36 12.14
CA ASN A 279 -12.68 -4.46 12.07
C ASN A 279 -11.53 -4.12 11.12
N PRO A 280 -10.31 -3.83 11.64
CA PRO A 280 -9.18 -3.39 10.81
C PRO A 280 -8.70 -4.46 9.81
N PHE A 281 -8.89 -5.75 10.09
CA PHE A 281 -8.57 -6.79 9.11
C PHE A 281 -9.51 -6.71 7.89
N ILE A 282 -10.80 -6.43 8.13
CA ILE A 282 -11.79 -6.24 7.05
C ILE A 282 -11.50 -4.93 6.29
N THR A 283 -11.00 -3.91 6.99
CA THR A 283 -10.61 -2.62 6.40
C THR A 283 -9.43 -2.77 5.45
N ASP A 284 -8.35 -3.44 5.87
CA ASP A 284 -7.18 -3.69 5.00
C ASP A 284 -7.61 -4.32 3.67
N VAL A 285 -8.50 -5.32 3.71
CA VAL A 285 -9.02 -5.99 2.51
C VAL A 285 -9.87 -5.04 1.66
N GLY A 286 -10.69 -4.20 2.29
CA GLY A 286 -11.46 -3.17 1.61
C GLY A 286 -10.58 -2.16 0.89
N CYS A 287 -9.53 -1.66 1.55
CA CYS A 287 -8.58 -0.72 0.96
C CYS A 287 -7.85 -1.35 -0.24
N LEU A 288 -7.46 -2.62 -0.14
CA LEU A 288 -6.89 -3.34 -1.28
C LEU A 288 -7.90 -3.49 -2.43
N GLY A 289 -9.17 -3.72 -2.12
CA GLY A 289 -10.25 -3.76 -3.12
C GLY A 289 -10.47 -2.43 -3.83
N VAL A 290 -10.43 -1.31 -3.09
CA VAL A 290 -10.53 0.03 -3.68
C VAL A 290 -9.34 0.28 -4.59
N LEU A 291 -8.12 -0.03 -4.15
CA LEU A 291 -6.92 0.04 -4.98
C LEU A 291 -7.07 -0.78 -6.27
N PHE A 292 -7.58 -2.01 -6.20
CA PHE A 292 -7.83 -2.81 -7.40
C PHE A 292 -8.90 -2.20 -8.32
N SER A 293 -9.92 -1.55 -7.76
CA SER A 293 -10.88 -0.82 -8.57
C SER A 293 -10.21 0.36 -9.27
N ASP A 294 -9.49 1.21 -8.52
CA ASP A 294 -8.89 2.44 -9.03
C ASP A 294 -7.92 2.13 -10.19
N TYR A 295 -7.05 1.12 -10.04
CA TYR A 295 -6.02 0.82 -11.04
C TYR A 295 -6.41 -0.20 -12.12
N PHE A 296 -7.42 -1.06 -11.90
CA PHE A 296 -7.67 -2.22 -12.77
C PHE A 296 -9.13 -2.44 -13.17
N GLN A 297 -10.08 -1.59 -12.78
CA GLN A 297 -11.48 -1.77 -13.20
C GLN A 297 -11.66 -1.67 -14.73
N ASP A 298 -10.86 -0.85 -15.41
CA ASP A 298 -10.91 -0.70 -16.86
C ASP A 298 -10.46 -1.97 -17.59
N VAL A 299 -9.83 -2.91 -16.89
CA VAL A 299 -9.40 -4.21 -17.42
C VAL A 299 -10.56 -5.22 -17.46
N VAL A 300 -11.70 -4.97 -16.79
CA VAL A 300 -12.85 -5.89 -16.75
C VAL A 300 -13.33 -6.39 -18.13
N PRO A 301 -13.39 -5.57 -19.20
CA PRO A 301 -13.74 -6.08 -20.54
C PRO A 301 -12.80 -7.18 -21.06
N ALA A 302 -11.51 -7.10 -20.71
CA ALA A 302 -10.51 -8.10 -21.06
C ALA A 302 -10.45 -9.27 -20.05
N LEU A 303 -10.78 -9.01 -18.79
CA LEU A 303 -10.76 -9.97 -17.68
C LEU A 303 -12.04 -9.84 -16.82
N PRO A 304 -13.18 -10.43 -17.23
CA PRO A 304 -14.47 -10.23 -16.56
C PRO A 304 -14.53 -10.65 -15.09
N VAL A 305 -13.67 -11.57 -14.66
CA VAL A 305 -13.58 -12.04 -13.26
C VAL A 305 -13.18 -10.93 -12.28
N LEU A 306 -12.58 -9.83 -12.75
CA LEU A 306 -12.28 -8.70 -11.89
C LEU A 306 -13.53 -8.06 -11.29
N ALA A 307 -14.66 -8.06 -11.99
CA ALA A 307 -15.91 -7.48 -11.48
C ALA A 307 -16.40 -8.14 -10.17
N PRO A 308 -16.63 -9.46 -10.10
CA PRO A 308 -17.02 -10.11 -8.85
C PRO A 308 -15.93 -10.06 -7.77
N LEU A 309 -14.65 -10.11 -8.14
CA LEU A 309 -13.56 -10.00 -7.16
C LEU A 309 -13.55 -8.63 -6.48
N ILE A 310 -13.58 -7.55 -7.25
CA ILE A 310 -13.57 -6.17 -6.73
C ILE A 310 -14.83 -5.91 -5.90
N ASP A 311 -16.00 -6.37 -6.33
CA ASP A 311 -17.24 -6.25 -5.54
C ASP A 311 -17.12 -6.95 -4.19
N MET A 312 -16.61 -8.18 -4.14
CA MET A 312 -16.45 -8.93 -2.90
C MET A 312 -15.35 -8.40 -1.99
N LEU A 313 -14.37 -7.68 -2.52
CA LEU A 313 -13.38 -6.95 -1.73
C LEU A 313 -13.93 -5.62 -1.20
N THR A 314 -14.82 -4.97 -1.94
CA THR A 314 -15.32 -3.62 -1.61
C THR A 314 -16.74 -3.58 -1.04
N THR A 315 -17.35 -4.74 -0.82
CA THR A 315 -18.76 -4.82 -0.39
C THR A 315 -19.04 -4.07 0.91
N HIS A 316 -20.13 -3.31 0.97
CA HIS A 316 -20.60 -2.66 2.19
C HIS A 316 -21.16 -3.64 3.22
N LYS A 317 -21.43 -4.89 2.83
CA LYS A 317 -21.82 -5.96 3.75
C LYS A 317 -20.55 -6.60 4.32
N LEU A 318 -19.96 -5.96 5.33
CA LEU A 318 -18.64 -6.32 5.89
C LEU A 318 -18.45 -7.80 6.23
N ARG A 319 -19.49 -8.50 6.70
CA ARG A 319 -19.42 -9.94 7.02
C ARG A 319 -19.39 -10.86 5.79
N GLN A 320 -19.78 -10.34 4.63
CA GLN A 320 -19.75 -11.03 3.34
C GLN A 320 -18.48 -10.69 2.56
N ARG A 321 -17.75 -9.63 2.94
CA ARG A 321 -16.47 -9.27 2.31
C ARG A 321 -15.51 -10.45 2.38
N PHE A 322 -14.83 -10.73 1.28
CA PHE A 322 -13.76 -11.71 1.29
C PHE A 322 -12.70 -11.34 2.32
N THR A 323 -12.09 -12.35 2.93
CA THR A 323 -10.76 -12.22 3.52
C THR A 323 -9.70 -12.16 2.42
N ALA A 324 -8.51 -11.66 2.72
CA ALA A 324 -7.40 -11.67 1.75
C ALA A 324 -7.10 -13.10 1.23
N ALA A 325 -7.22 -14.11 2.08
CA ALA A 325 -7.05 -15.52 1.69
C ALA A 325 -8.16 -16.04 0.77
N GLU A 326 -9.42 -15.69 1.02
CA GLU A 326 -10.55 -16.05 0.14
C GLU A 326 -10.43 -15.37 -1.23
N ALA A 327 -10.05 -14.09 -1.24
CA ALA A 327 -9.82 -13.35 -2.49
C ALA A 327 -8.62 -13.89 -3.29
N LEU A 328 -7.53 -14.27 -2.61
CA LEU A 328 -6.39 -14.94 -3.24
C LEU A 328 -6.81 -16.27 -3.87
N ALA A 329 -7.51 -17.12 -3.14
CA ALA A 329 -7.99 -18.39 -3.65
C ALA A 329 -8.95 -18.21 -4.84
N PHE A 330 -9.84 -17.23 -4.77
CA PHE A 330 -10.73 -16.87 -5.88
C PHE A 330 -9.94 -16.46 -7.12
N LEU A 331 -8.91 -15.62 -6.98
CA LEU A 331 -8.07 -15.17 -8.09
C LEU A 331 -7.27 -16.33 -8.69
N GLU A 332 -6.67 -17.19 -7.87
CA GLU A 332 -5.85 -18.33 -8.34
C GLU A 332 -6.68 -19.39 -9.07
N ASP A 333 -7.89 -19.71 -8.57
CA ASP A 333 -8.82 -20.64 -9.23
C ASP A 333 -9.17 -20.16 -10.65
N HIS A 334 -9.53 -18.88 -10.79
CA HIS A 334 -9.88 -18.32 -12.09
C HIS A 334 -8.66 -18.16 -13.01
N ARG A 335 -7.50 -17.75 -12.46
CA ARG A 335 -6.25 -17.70 -13.24
C ARG A 335 -5.90 -19.06 -13.83
N GLY A 336 -6.10 -20.15 -13.09
CA GLY A 336 -5.85 -21.51 -13.56
C GLY A 336 -6.73 -21.97 -14.73
N SER A 337 -7.85 -21.27 -14.97
CA SER A 337 -8.76 -21.54 -16.09
C SER A 337 -8.43 -20.78 -17.38
N LEU A 338 -7.55 -19.77 -17.30
CA LEU A 338 -7.20 -18.92 -18.44
C LEU A 338 -6.10 -19.58 -19.29
N SER A 339 -6.27 -19.48 -20.61
CA SER A 339 -5.24 -19.87 -21.58
C SER A 339 -4.10 -18.84 -21.64
N GLU A 340 -2.94 -19.25 -22.16
CA GLU A 340 -1.82 -18.34 -22.44
C GLU A 340 -2.23 -17.19 -23.39
N GLU A 341 -3.12 -17.46 -24.35
CA GLU A 341 -3.66 -16.42 -25.24
C GLU A 341 -4.45 -15.37 -24.45
N GLU A 342 -5.26 -15.79 -23.47
CA GLU A 342 -6.01 -14.89 -22.60
C GLU A 342 -5.12 -14.09 -21.65
N LEU A 343 -4.08 -14.71 -21.09
CA LEU A 343 -3.09 -14.03 -20.24
C LEU A 343 -2.28 -13.00 -21.03
N ASN A 344 -2.05 -13.23 -22.33
CA ASN A 344 -1.33 -12.30 -23.20
C ASN A 344 -2.22 -11.24 -23.86
N LYS A 345 -3.54 -11.23 -23.60
CA LYS A 345 -4.42 -10.16 -24.09
C LYS A 345 -3.94 -8.81 -23.57
N PRO A 346 -3.91 -7.78 -24.43
CA PRO A 346 -3.54 -6.44 -24.01
C PRO A 346 -4.58 -5.90 -23.03
N THR A 347 -4.12 -5.18 -22.03
CA THR A 347 -4.97 -4.35 -21.18
C THR A 347 -5.37 -3.08 -21.95
N PRO A 348 -6.58 -2.54 -21.73
CA PRO A 348 -6.91 -1.22 -22.22
C PRO A 348 -5.90 -0.18 -21.72
N GLU A 349 -5.64 0.86 -22.53
CA GLU A 349 -4.91 2.01 -22.02
C GLU A 349 -5.71 2.60 -20.85
N HIS A 350 -5.00 2.91 -19.75
CA HIS A 350 -5.62 3.52 -18.58
C HIS A 350 -6.14 4.89 -18.98
N ASP A 351 -7.43 5.14 -18.74
CA ASP A 351 -8.04 6.44 -19.00
C ASP A 351 -7.82 7.32 -17.77
N ASP A 352 -7.02 8.38 -17.88
CA ASP A 352 -6.79 9.30 -16.75
C ASP A 352 -8.11 9.96 -16.26
N GLU A 353 -9.18 9.99 -17.08
CA GLU A 353 -10.52 10.44 -16.64
C GLU A 353 -11.19 9.44 -15.67
N SER A 354 -10.79 8.16 -15.67
CA SER A 354 -11.37 7.13 -14.78
C SER A 354 -10.89 7.28 -13.32
N ASP A 355 -9.71 7.88 -13.12
CA ASP A 355 -9.13 8.22 -11.81
C ASP A 355 -9.94 9.30 -11.06
N GLU A 356 -10.68 10.17 -11.77
CA GLU A 356 -11.51 11.20 -11.13
C GLU A 356 -12.81 10.63 -10.54
N LEU A 357 -13.25 9.47 -11.01
CA LEU A 357 -14.51 8.87 -10.60
C LEU A 357 -14.29 7.87 -9.45
N ALA A 358 -14.79 8.23 -8.26
CA ALA A 358 -14.74 7.36 -7.08
C ALA A 358 -15.17 5.91 -7.38
N TYR A 359 -14.42 4.93 -6.86
CA TYR A 359 -14.58 3.49 -7.15
C TYR A 359 -16.04 2.98 -7.10
N HIS A 360 -16.86 3.49 -6.19
CA HIS A 360 -18.26 3.05 -5.99
C HIS A 360 -19.26 3.61 -7.02
N LYS A 361 -18.82 4.46 -7.96
CA LYS A 361 -19.66 5.04 -9.02
C LYS A 361 -19.51 4.29 -10.36
N HIS A 362 -18.45 3.50 -10.51
CA HIS A 362 -18.20 2.72 -11.73
C HIS A 362 -19.16 1.52 -11.84
N ASP A 363 -19.82 1.37 -13.00
CA ASP A 363 -20.58 0.15 -13.32
C ASP A 363 -19.65 -0.90 -13.92
N ARG A 364 -18.86 -1.54 -13.06
CA ARG A 364 -17.92 -2.61 -13.45
C ARG A 364 -18.61 -3.85 -14.03
N TRP A 365 -19.93 -3.97 -13.98
CA TRP A 365 -20.65 -5.11 -14.58
C TRP A 365 -21.12 -4.82 -16.00
N ALA A 366 -21.01 -3.58 -16.48
CA ALA A 366 -21.52 -3.17 -17.80
C ALA A 366 -20.90 -3.97 -18.95
N SER A 367 -19.63 -4.35 -18.83
CA SER A 367 -18.88 -5.12 -19.84
C SER A 367 -18.88 -6.63 -19.59
N VAL A 368 -19.43 -7.10 -18.47
CA VAL A 368 -19.43 -8.53 -18.13
C VAL A 368 -20.44 -9.28 -19.01
N PRO A 369 -20.03 -10.35 -19.72
CA PRO A 369 -20.94 -11.15 -20.55
C PRO A 369 -22.16 -11.66 -19.77
N PRO A 370 -23.39 -11.63 -20.32
CA PRO A 370 -24.61 -11.96 -19.57
C PRO A 370 -24.63 -13.34 -18.90
N HIS A 371 -23.99 -14.33 -19.51
CA HIS A 371 -23.91 -15.68 -18.95
C HIS A 371 -23.01 -15.72 -17.70
N LEU A 372 -21.87 -15.02 -17.72
CA LEU A 372 -20.99 -14.85 -16.56
C LEU A 372 -21.65 -13.99 -15.49
N ALA A 373 -22.33 -12.91 -15.89
CA ALA A 373 -23.07 -12.06 -14.98
C ALA A 373 -24.15 -12.84 -14.20
N LYS A 374 -24.80 -13.81 -14.85
CA LYS A 374 -25.75 -14.73 -14.20
C LYS A 374 -25.05 -15.74 -13.30
N GLN A 375 -23.91 -16.29 -13.72
CA GLN A 375 -23.13 -17.25 -12.93
C GLN A 375 -22.58 -16.63 -11.64
N TRP A 376 -22.14 -15.37 -11.70
CA TRP A 376 -21.52 -14.65 -10.59
C TRP A 376 -22.47 -13.70 -9.87
N ALA A 377 -23.78 -13.85 -10.07
CA ALA A 377 -24.77 -12.94 -9.51
C ALA A 377 -24.69 -12.82 -7.98
N ASP A 378 -24.29 -13.88 -7.28
CA ASP A 378 -24.14 -13.90 -5.81
C ASP A 378 -22.94 -13.08 -5.31
N TYR A 379 -21.96 -12.80 -6.17
CA TYR A 379 -20.81 -11.95 -5.86
C TYR A 379 -21.05 -10.46 -6.13
N ARG A 380 -22.19 -10.12 -6.76
CA ARG A 380 -22.48 -8.75 -7.15
C ARG A 380 -22.84 -7.90 -5.94
N GLU A 381 -22.21 -6.75 -5.84
CA GLU A 381 -22.42 -5.80 -4.77
C GLU A 381 -23.89 -5.33 -4.76
N PRO A 382 -24.63 -5.53 -3.65
CA PRO A 382 -26.02 -5.12 -3.58
C PRO A 382 -26.16 -3.59 -3.62
N PRO A 383 -27.29 -3.07 -4.14
CA PRO A 383 -27.52 -1.64 -4.18
C PRO A 383 -27.57 -1.05 -2.77
N VAL A 384 -26.87 0.06 -2.60
CA VAL A 384 -26.81 0.80 -1.35
C VAL A 384 -28.18 1.43 -1.05
N SER A 385 -28.68 1.24 0.18
CA SER A 385 -29.97 1.79 0.61
C SER A 385 -29.97 3.33 0.57
N TRP A 386 -31.15 3.95 0.38
CA TRP A 386 -31.27 5.42 0.40
C TRP A 386 -30.81 6.03 1.73
N LYS A 387 -31.00 5.32 2.85
CA LYS A 387 -30.51 5.73 4.17
C LYS A 387 -28.99 5.79 4.19
N THR A 388 -28.33 4.76 3.66
CA THR A 388 -26.89 4.71 3.56
C THR A 388 -26.36 5.81 2.63
N LYS A 389 -27.02 6.07 1.49
CA LYS A 389 -26.66 7.19 0.60
C LYS A 389 -26.78 8.54 1.31
N LEU A 390 -27.86 8.75 2.08
CA LEU A 390 -28.05 9.96 2.87
C LEU A 390 -26.97 10.09 3.96
N LEU A 391 -26.68 9.01 4.69
CA LEU A 391 -25.62 9.01 5.70
C LEU A 391 -24.27 9.37 5.08
N ARG A 392 -23.87 8.71 3.99
CA ARG A 392 -22.64 9.03 3.25
C ARG A 392 -22.57 10.51 2.89
N ARG A 393 -23.65 11.06 2.32
CA ARG A 393 -23.73 12.49 1.97
C ARG A 393 -23.69 13.44 3.17
N LEU A 394 -24.25 13.04 4.32
CA LEU A 394 -24.16 13.84 5.55
C LEU A 394 -22.73 13.80 6.12
N PHE A 395 -22.07 12.65 6.03
CA PHE A 395 -20.71 12.44 6.53
C PHE A 395 -19.61 12.90 5.56
N GLU A 396 -19.95 13.29 4.33
CA GLU A 396 -19.08 14.06 3.44
C GLU A 396 -18.74 15.46 4.02
N TYR A 397 -19.55 15.98 4.95
CA TYR A 397 -19.26 17.24 5.63
C TYR A 397 -18.40 17.01 6.88
N GLU A 398 -17.17 17.53 6.83
CA GLU A 398 -16.14 17.39 7.87
C GLU A 398 -16.64 17.73 9.29
N TRP A 399 -17.48 18.76 9.45
CA TRP A 399 -18.03 19.15 10.75
C TRP A 399 -19.04 18.14 11.33
N ILE A 400 -19.74 17.37 10.48
CA ILE A 400 -20.65 16.29 10.91
C ILE A 400 -19.84 15.07 11.34
N TYR A 401 -18.81 14.73 10.55
CA TYR A 401 -17.87 13.66 10.81
C TYR A 401 -17.15 13.83 12.16
N VAL A 402 -16.60 15.02 12.42
CA VAL A 402 -15.79 15.29 13.61
C VAL A 402 -16.65 15.54 14.87
N SER A 403 -17.82 16.20 14.76
CA SER A 403 -18.49 16.74 15.95
C SER A 403 -19.83 16.09 16.33
N LYS A 404 -20.51 15.37 15.41
CA LYS A 404 -21.92 14.97 15.63
C LYS A 404 -22.30 13.58 15.14
N ALA A 405 -21.34 12.76 14.69
CA ALA A 405 -21.59 11.43 14.13
C ALA A 405 -22.47 10.55 15.01
N PHE A 406 -22.11 10.46 16.29
CA PHE A 406 -22.84 9.71 17.32
C PHE A 406 -24.27 10.22 17.54
N LEU A 407 -24.47 11.54 17.56
CA LEU A 407 -25.78 12.17 17.82
C LEU A 407 -26.73 12.02 16.63
N VAL A 408 -26.22 12.20 15.40
CA VAL A 408 -26.99 12.04 14.15
C VAL A 408 -27.52 10.60 14.04
N ARG A 409 -26.72 9.61 14.42
CA ARG A 409 -27.14 8.19 14.41
C ARG A 409 -28.16 7.84 15.46
N LYS A 410 -27.98 8.30 16.70
CA LYS A 410 -28.98 8.09 17.77
C LYS A 410 -30.33 8.69 17.39
N PHE A 411 -30.34 9.79 16.65
CA PHE A 411 -31.54 10.39 16.08
C PHE A 411 -32.12 9.53 14.94
N LEU A 412 -31.33 9.16 13.93
CA LEU A 412 -31.80 8.40 12.77
C LEU A 412 -32.27 6.97 13.11
N ALA A 413 -31.61 6.29 14.06
CA ALA A 413 -32.00 4.96 14.53
C ALA A 413 -33.35 4.95 15.27
N ARG A 414 -33.83 6.11 15.75
CA ARG A 414 -35.12 6.27 16.44
C ARG A 414 -36.27 6.60 15.50
N ILE A 415 -36.02 6.81 14.21
CA ILE A 415 -37.06 7.15 13.23
C ILE A 415 -37.81 5.87 12.84
N PRO A 416 -39.13 5.76 13.11
CA PRO A 416 -39.91 4.60 12.70
C PRO A 416 -40.02 4.50 11.18
N ARG A 417 -40.07 3.26 10.64
CA ARG A 417 -40.18 2.95 9.20
C ARG A 417 -41.27 3.73 8.45
N VAL A 418 -42.32 4.15 9.14
CA VAL A 418 -43.49 4.83 8.58
C VAL A 418 -43.20 6.28 8.15
N TRP A 419 -42.18 6.92 8.76
CA TRP A 419 -41.81 8.31 8.45
C TRP A 419 -40.73 8.43 7.35
N GLU A 420 -40.25 7.30 6.85
CA GLU A 420 -39.12 7.20 5.90
C GLU A 420 -39.38 7.96 4.59
N ASN A 421 -40.57 7.81 4.01
CA ASN A 421 -40.94 8.46 2.75
C ASN A 421 -41.18 9.97 2.89
N PHE A 422 -41.58 10.41 4.09
CA PHE A 422 -41.83 11.82 4.39
C PHE A 422 -40.52 12.60 4.54
N ILE A 423 -39.54 12.00 5.21
CA ILE A 423 -38.22 12.61 5.43
C ILE A 423 -37.38 12.60 4.15
N SER A 424 -37.46 11.56 3.31
CA SER A 424 -36.71 11.50 2.05
C SER A 424 -37.09 12.61 1.06
N HIS A 425 -38.32 13.12 1.11
CA HIS A 425 -38.81 14.21 0.23
C HIS A 425 -38.46 15.61 0.74
N PHE A 426 -38.39 15.83 2.06
CA PHE A 426 -38.24 17.17 2.64
C PHE A 426 -36.82 17.52 3.09
N LEU A 427 -35.99 16.52 3.43
CA LEU A 427 -34.67 16.78 3.99
C LEU A 427 -33.64 17.35 3.00
N PRO A 428 -33.64 17.00 1.69
CA PRO A 428 -32.79 17.67 0.70
C PRO A 428 -33.01 19.18 0.67
N PHE A 429 -34.27 19.63 0.79
CA PHE A 429 -34.63 21.05 0.85
C PHE A 429 -34.16 21.74 2.13
N LEU A 430 -34.11 21.04 3.26
CA LEU A 430 -33.60 21.59 4.53
C LEU A 430 -32.07 21.72 4.55
N VAL A 431 -31.35 20.82 3.88
CA VAL A 431 -29.88 20.90 3.73
C VAL A 431 -29.49 22.00 2.75
N GLU A 432 -30.31 22.24 1.72
CA GLU A 432 -30.10 23.31 0.75
C GLU A 432 -30.48 24.70 1.32
N ALA A 433 -31.46 24.77 2.22
CA ALA A 433 -31.81 25.98 2.98
C ALA A 433 -30.85 26.33 4.13
N ALA A 434 -29.91 25.43 4.45
CA ALA A 434 -28.88 25.62 5.48
C ALA A 434 -27.49 25.97 4.90
N LYS A 435 -27.38 26.08 3.57
CA LYS A 435 -26.31 26.80 2.87
C LYS A 435 -26.68 28.27 2.78
#